data_AF-A0A382KL12-F1
#
_entry.id   AF-A0A382KL12-F1
#
_cell.length_a   1.000
_cell.length_b   1.000
_cell.length_c   1.000
_cell.angle_alpha   90.00
_cell.angle_beta   90.00
_cell.angle_gamma   90.00
#
_symmetry.space_group_name_H-M   'P 1'
#
loop_
_entity.id
_entity.type
_entity.pdbx_description
1 polymer ?
#
loop_
_entity_poly.entity_id
_entity_poly.type
_entity_poly.pdbx_seq_one_letter_code
_entity_poly.pdbx_strand_id
1 'polypeptide(L)'
;VIVKLGKNFSNISVLKNNTIIAGSATIDKKVAEFASENNIGGLEFLSCIPGSIGGGIRMNSGCFGTEFKDILLSVQAIDSTGKVLTIPSSSIKFEYRTNDLPRGLIFLSASFKGKFKKKDIVKKDIEVLKTKKEEAQPTKVKTGGSTFKNPIKQTNKKVWELIKFSIPKNTSFGDAIVSD
;
A
#
# COMPACT_ATOMS: atom_id res chain seq x y z
N VAL A 1 -8.73 -22.66 7.78
CA VAL A 1 -8.79 -21.61 8.83
C VAL A 1 -8.51 -20.26 8.17
N ILE A 2 -9.32 -19.23 8.44
CA ILE A 2 -9.05 -17.84 8.00
C ILE A 2 -8.62 -17.03 9.23
N VAL A 3 -7.47 -16.35 9.15
CA VAL A 3 -6.99 -15.47 10.22
C VAL A 3 -7.12 -14.03 9.75
N LYS A 4 -8.03 -13.27 10.37
CA LYS A 4 -8.18 -11.83 10.15
C LYS A 4 -7.65 -11.07 11.36
N LEU A 5 -6.55 -10.34 11.17
CA LEU A 5 -5.98 -9.50 12.22
C LEU A 5 -6.93 -8.33 12.53
N GLY A 6 -7.29 -8.18 13.80
CA GLY A 6 -8.23 -7.17 14.28
C GLY A 6 -7.57 -5.97 14.95
N LYS A 7 -8.34 -5.25 15.76
CA LYS A 7 -7.94 -3.99 16.44
C LYS A 7 -6.64 -4.06 17.24
N ASN A 8 -6.31 -5.22 17.80
CA ASN A 8 -5.07 -5.40 18.58
C ASN A 8 -3.80 -5.30 17.71
N PHE A 9 -3.95 -5.43 16.39
CA PHE A 9 -2.89 -5.27 15.40
C PHE A 9 -3.06 -3.98 14.59
N SER A 10 -3.80 -2.99 15.11
CA SER A 10 -3.99 -1.69 14.44
C SER A 10 -3.37 -0.50 15.19
N ASN A 11 -2.40 -0.76 16.09
CA ASN A 11 -1.68 0.28 16.82
C ASN A 11 -0.70 1.00 15.90
N ILE A 12 -0.49 2.30 16.16
CA ILE A 12 0.49 3.14 15.47
C ILE A 12 1.28 3.93 16.53
N SER A 13 2.60 4.00 16.38
CA SER A 13 3.45 4.80 17.26
C SER A 13 4.60 5.44 16.49
N VAL A 14 5.13 6.54 17.05
CA VAL A 14 6.35 7.19 16.57
C VAL A 14 7.51 6.79 17.45
N LEU A 15 8.64 6.45 16.83
CA LEU A 15 9.94 6.28 17.46
C LEU A 15 10.89 7.41 17.05
N LYS A 16 12.09 7.41 17.61
CA LYS A 16 13.17 8.33 17.24
C LYS A 16 13.46 8.28 15.73
N ASN A 17 14.09 9.34 15.23
CA ASN A 17 14.55 9.46 13.84
C ASN A 17 13.42 9.37 12.79
N ASN A 18 12.24 9.94 13.09
CA ASN A 18 11.08 9.95 12.18
C ASN A 18 10.66 8.54 11.73
N THR A 19 10.67 7.60 12.67
CA THR A 19 10.32 6.21 12.40
C THR A 19 8.91 5.94 12.91
N ILE A 20 8.06 5.32 12.09
CA ILE A 20 6.70 4.93 12.48
C ILE A 20 6.64 3.42 12.60
N ILE A 21 6.04 2.90 13.67
CA ILE A 21 5.62 1.50 13.75
C ILE A 21 4.12 1.45 13.57
N ALA A 22 3.65 0.58 12.68
CA ALA A 22 2.23 0.31 12.51
C ALA A 22 1.97 -1.20 12.52
N GLY A 23 0.94 -1.60 13.25
CA GLY A 23 0.42 -2.96 13.18
C GLY A 23 -0.13 -3.30 11.80
N SER A 24 -0.07 -4.56 11.41
CA SER A 24 -0.44 -5.00 10.06
C SER A 24 -1.92 -4.87 9.72
N ALA A 25 -2.80 -4.75 10.72
CA ALA A 25 -4.23 -4.48 10.52
C ALA A 25 -4.55 -2.98 10.39
N THR A 26 -3.56 -2.10 10.61
CA THR A 26 -3.74 -0.65 10.44
C THR A 26 -4.05 -0.33 8.98
N ILE A 27 -5.04 0.52 8.75
CA ILE A 27 -5.39 1.04 7.43
C ILE A 27 -4.28 1.96 6.92
N ASP A 28 -3.85 1.78 5.68
CA ASP A 28 -2.74 2.54 5.06
C ASP A 28 -2.95 4.06 5.19
N LYS A 29 -4.16 4.53 4.87
CA LYS A 29 -4.57 5.93 5.03
C LYS A 29 -4.38 6.47 6.45
N LYS A 30 -4.67 5.67 7.49
CA LYS A 30 -4.49 6.09 8.89
C LYS A 30 -3.01 6.28 9.23
N VAL A 31 -2.11 5.49 8.62
CA VAL A 31 -0.66 5.66 8.80
C VAL A 31 -0.19 6.96 8.15
N ALA A 32 -0.67 7.30 6.95
CA ALA A 32 -0.37 8.60 6.31
C ALA A 32 -0.83 9.79 7.17
N GLU A 33 -2.07 9.73 7.68
CA GLU A 33 -2.64 10.77 8.53
C GLU A 33 -1.85 10.90 9.85
N PHE A 34 -1.54 9.77 10.49
CA PHE A 34 -0.73 9.76 11.71
C PHE A 34 0.68 10.33 11.48
N ALA A 35 1.32 10.00 10.35
CA ALA A 35 2.61 10.58 9.97
C ALA A 35 2.52 12.11 9.84
N SER A 36 1.48 12.60 9.15
CA SER A 36 1.22 14.03 8.98
C SER A 36 1.06 14.75 10.32
N GLU A 37 0.26 14.20 11.23
CA GLU A 37 0.05 14.79 12.57
C GLU A 37 1.34 14.86 13.41
N ASN A 38 2.35 14.05 13.09
CA ASN A 38 3.64 14.01 13.78
C ASN A 38 4.78 14.71 13.01
N ASN A 39 4.47 15.53 12.00
CA ASN A 39 5.48 16.21 11.14
C ASN A 39 6.42 15.23 10.41
N ILE A 40 5.89 14.09 9.98
CA ILE A 40 6.61 13.05 9.24
C ILE A 40 6.04 12.95 7.83
N GLY A 41 6.87 13.23 6.83
CA GLY A 41 6.58 13.02 5.41
C GLY A 41 7.24 11.76 4.85
N GLY A 42 6.94 11.46 3.58
CA GLY A 42 7.39 10.27 2.85
C GLY A 42 6.35 9.13 2.83
N LEU A 43 5.26 9.25 3.60
CA LEU A 43 4.21 8.24 3.71
C LEU A 43 2.88 8.71 3.10
N GLU A 44 2.86 9.86 2.41
CA GLU A 44 1.65 10.50 1.88
C GLU A 44 0.91 9.59 0.90
N PHE A 45 1.64 8.82 0.09
CA PHE A 45 1.09 7.90 -0.90
C PHE A 45 0.21 6.80 -0.29
N LEU A 46 0.41 6.45 0.98
CA LEU A 46 -0.44 5.48 1.69
C LEU A 46 -1.90 5.96 1.81
N SER A 47 -2.14 7.27 1.76
CA SER A 47 -3.50 7.83 1.71
C SER A 47 -4.29 7.45 0.45
N CYS A 48 -3.57 7.06 -0.61
CA CYS A 48 -4.14 6.69 -1.90
C CYS A 48 -4.25 5.17 -2.09
N ILE A 49 -3.71 4.36 -1.17
CA ILE A 49 -3.79 2.90 -1.24
C ILE A 49 -4.93 2.42 -0.34
N PRO A 50 -5.96 1.76 -0.89
CA PRO A 50 -6.95 1.09 -0.06
C PRO A 50 -6.38 -0.22 0.47
N GLY A 51 -6.49 -0.45 1.77
CA GLY A 51 -6.01 -1.68 2.37
C GLY A 51 -5.47 -1.50 3.77
N SER A 52 -4.71 -2.50 4.20
CA SER A 52 -4.00 -2.53 5.47
C SER A 52 -2.51 -2.70 5.23
N ILE A 53 -1.71 -2.27 6.21
CA ILE A 53 -0.25 -2.32 6.14
C ILE A 53 0.27 -3.72 5.77
N GLY A 54 -0.30 -4.78 6.35
CA GLY A 54 0.10 -6.16 6.02
C GLY A 54 -0.15 -6.52 4.55
N GLY A 55 -1.29 -6.09 4.02
CA GLY A 55 -1.60 -6.25 2.59
C GLY A 55 -0.67 -5.43 1.71
N GLY A 56 -0.41 -4.18 2.09
CA GLY A 56 0.49 -3.27 1.39
C GLY A 56 1.92 -3.82 1.27
N ILE A 57 2.45 -4.38 2.35
CA ILE A 57 3.76 -5.05 2.36
C ILE A 57 3.74 -6.28 1.46
N ARG A 58 2.75 -7.17 1.63
CA ARG A 58 2.63 -8.42 0.84
C ARG A 58 2.63 -8.13 -0.66
N MET A 59 1.94 -7.06 -1.05
CA MET A 59 1.78 -6.69 -2.44
C MET A 59 2.87 -5.75 -2.95
N ASN A 60 3.83 -5.32 -2.13
CA ASN A 60 4.68 -4.16 -2.43
C ASN A 60 3.87 -3.04 -3.10
N SER A 61 2.77 -2.67 -2.44
CA SER A 61 1.80 -1.73 -3.00
C SER A 61 2.47 -0.38 -3.25
N GLY A 62 1.98 0.35 -4.23
CA GLY A 62 2.55 1.64 -4.57
C GLY A 62 1.69 2.43 -5.53
N CYS A 63 1.84 3.74 -5.48
CA CYS A 63 1.19 4.69 -6.37
C CYS A 63 2.06 5.95 -6.45
N PHE A 64 1.90 6.71 -7.54
CA PHE A 64 2.58 7.99 -7.74
C PHE A 64 4.11 7.94 -7.59
N GLY A 65 4.73 6.83 -8.01
CA GLY A 65 6.19 6.67 -8.02
C GLY A 65 6.81 6.22 -6.70
N THR A 66 6.00 5.89 -5.69
CA THR A 66 6.48 5.36 -4.40
C THR A 66 5.80 4.04 -4.07
N GLU A 67 6.56 3.12 -3.49
CA GLU A 67 6.14 1.79 -3.06
C GLU A 67 6.47 1.55 -1.59
N PHE A 68 5.88 0.51 -0.99
CA PHE A 68 6.17 0.12 0.39
C PHE A 68 7.67 -0.13 0.64
N LYS A 69 8.38 -0.75 -0.31
CA LYS A 69 9.83 -1.00 -0.18
C LYS A 69 10.66 0.28 0.06
N ASP A 70 10.20 1.43 -0.44
CA ASP A 70 10.95 2.69 -0.40
C ASP A 70 10.94 3.31 1.00
N ILE A 71 9.97 2.93 1.83
CA ILE A 71 9.82 3.42 3.21
C ILE A 71 10.01 2.32 4.26
N LEU A 72 9.95 1.04 3.90
CA LEU A 72 9.99 -0.06 4.85
C LEU A 72 11.39 -0.23 5.46
N LEU A 73 11.44 -0.33 6.79
CA LEU A 73 12.66 -0.66 7.54
C LEU A 73 12.68 -2.13 7.94
N SER A 74 11.57 -2.65 8.48
CA SER A 74 11.46 -4.07 8.86
C SER A 74 10.00 -4.50 9.00
N VAL A 75 9.78 -5.81 8.95
CA VAL A 75 8.49 -6.46 9.18
C VAL A 75 8.64 -7.42 10.35
N GLN A 76 7.75 -7.33 11.34
CA GLN A 76 7.59 -8.38 12.34
C GLN A 76 6.54 -9.38 11.84
N ALA A 77 6.88 -10.66 11.84
CA ALA A 77 6.01 -11.72 11.34
C ALA A 77 6.04 -12.94 12.27
N ILE A 78 5.03 -13.79 12.17
CA ILE A 78 5.01 -15.11 12.79
C ILE A 78 4.89 -16.18 11.71
N ASP A 79 5.64 -17.27 11.86
CA ASP A 79 5.54 -18.44 10.99
C ASP A 79 4.54 -19.48 11.51
N SER A 80 4.36 -20.56 10.74
CA SER A 80 3.42 -21.64 11.07
C SER A 80 3.83 -22.46 12.30
N THR A 81 5.07 -22.32 12.78
CA THR A 81 5.55 -22.98 14.01
C THR A 81 5.31 -22.13 15.26
N GLY A 82 4.83 -20.89 15.08
CA GLY A 82 4.62 -19.93 16.16
C GLY A 82 5.84 -19.07 16.47
N LYS A 83 6.92 -19.18 15.68
CA LYS A 83 8.14 -18.38 15.89
C LYS A 83 7.93 -16.97 15.35
N VAL A 84 8.19 -15.97 16.21
CA VAL A 84 8.19 -14.56 15.83
C VAL A 84 9.56 -14.19 15.27
N LEU A 85 9.54 -13.47 14.15
CA LEU A 85 10.71 -13.07 13.38
C LEU A 85 10.63 -11.55 13.14
N THR A 86 11.79 -10.91 13.15
CA THR A 86 11.96 -9.54 12.64
C THR A 86 12.79 -9.60 11.38
N ILE A 87 12.19 -9.26 10.24
CA ILE A 87 12.80 -9.36 8.93
C ILE A 87 13.18 -7.94 8.48
N PRO A 88 14.48 -7.60 8.37
CA PRO A 88 14.88 -6.29 7.89
C PRO A 88 14.55 -6.14 6.40
N SER A 89 14.13 -4.95 5.98
CA SER A 89 13.77 -4.66 4.59
C SER A 89 14.91 -4.97 3.61
N SER A 90 16.16 -4.75 4.05
CA SER A 90 17.37 -5.09 3.28
C SER A 90 17.53 -6.58 2.96
N SER A 91 16.83 -7.47 3.67
CA SER A 91 16.82 -8.92 3.40
C SER A 91 15.66 -9.36 2.51
N ILE A 92 14.76 -8.44 2.13
CA ILE A 92 13.57 -8.74 1.33
C ILE A 92 13.84 -8.35 -0.12
N LYS A 93 13.64 -9.29 -1.05
CA LYS A 93 13.73 -9.00 -2.48
C LYS A 93 12.38 -8.50 -2.98
N PHE A 94 12.25 -7.19 -3.07
CA PHE A 94 11.06 -6.53 -3.63
C PHE A 94 11.13 -6.44 -5.16
N GLU A 95 10.04 -6.77 -5.81
CA GLU A 95 9.83 -6.53 -7.23
C GLU A 95 8.47 -5.82 -7.46
N TYR A 96 8.15 -5.54 -8.72
CA TYR A 96 6.88 -4.88 -9.06
C TYR A 96 5.68 -5.73 -8.63
N ARG A 97 4.96 -5.22 -7.62
CA ARG A 97 3.77 -5.83 -7.02
C ARG A 97 4.01 -7.25 -6.44
N THR A 98 5.21 -7.53 -5.91
CA THR A 98 5.54 -8.80 -5.26
C THR A 98 6.80 -8.69 -4.40
N ASN A 99 7.05 -9.69 -3.57
CA ASN A 99 8.31 -9.93 -2.84
C ASN A 99 8.54 -11.43 -2.65
N ASP A 100 9.69 -11.80 -2.08
CA ASP A 100 10.10 -13.18 -1.81
C ASP A 100 9.72 -13.70 -0.40
N LEU A 101 8.96 -12.94 0.40
CA LEU A 101 8.54 -13.40 1.72
C LEU A 101 7.65 -14.64 1.60
N PRO A 102 7.86 -15.70 2.41
CA PRO A 102 7.02 -16.89 2.36
C PRO A 102 5.54 -16.57 2.55
N ARG A 103 4.68 -17.23 1.75
CA ARG A 103 3.21 -17.00 1.81
C ARG A 103 2.60 -17.34 3.16
N GLY A 104 3.19 -18.29 3.90
CA GLY A 104 2.73 -18.73 5.21
C GLY A 104 3.01 -17.74 6.36
N LEU A 105 3.80 -16.69 6.13
CA LEU A 105 4.05 -15.68 7.16
C LEU A 105 2.82 -14.81 7.40
N ILE A 106 2.43 -14.67 8.66
CA ILE A 106 1.45 -13.70 9.12
C ILE A 106 2.20 -12.47 9.62
N PHE A 107 2.04 -11.33 8.95
CA PHE A 107 2.66 -10.07 9.36
C PHE A 107 1.91 -9.49 10.56
N LEU A 108 2.65 -9.10 11.60
CA LEU A 108 2.12 -8.57 12.85
C LEU A 108 2.20 -7.04 12.87
N SER A 109 3.36 -6.50 12.46
CA SER A 109 3.63 -5.07 12.39
C SER A 109 4.78 -4.78 11.43
N ALA A 110 4.98 -3.51 11.11
CA ALA A 110 6.12 -3.05 10.33
C ALA A 110 6.60 -1.68 10.81
N SER A 111 7.89 -1.42 10.60
CA SER A 111 8.50 -0.12 10.83
C SER A 111 8.81 0.58 9.52
N PHE A 112 8.56 1.89 9.49
CA PHE A 112 8.69 2.73 8.30
C PHE A 112 9.58 3.94 8.59
N LYS A 113 10.42 4.29 7.63
CA LYS A 113 11.24 5.48 7.65
C LYS A 113 10.53 6.63 6.97
N GLY A 114 10.25 7.68 7.72
CA GLY A 114 9.86 8.96 7.17
C GLY A 114 10.99 9.98 7.22
N LYS A 115 10.66 11.21 6.83
CA LYS A 115 11.53 12.39 6.91
C LYS A 115 10.78 13.49 7.63
N PHE A 116 11.51 14.35 8.36
CA PHE A 116 10.88 15.52 8.96
C PHE A 116 10.28 16.39 7.85
N LYS A 117 9.00 16.73 8.01
CA LYS A 117 8.25 17.59 7.09
C LYS A 117 7.08 18.20 7.85
N LYS A 118 6.97 19.53 7.83
CA LYS A 118 5.92 20.24 8.58
C LYS A 118 4.53 19.67 8.22
N LYS A 119 3.70 19.45 9.24
CA LYS A 119 2.34 18.90 9.14
C LYS A 119 1.54 19.51 7.98
N ASP A 120 1.50 20.83 7.85
CA ASP A 120 0.71 21.51 6.82
C ASP A 120 1.16 21.18 5.39
N ILE A 121 2.47 20.97 5.21
CA ILE A 121 3.04 20.54 3.92
C ILE A 121 2.63 19.09 3.64
N VAL A 122 2.77 18.19 4.62
CA VAL A 122 2.35 16.79 4.48
C VAL A 122 0.85 16.69 4.16
N LYS A 123 0.01 17.48 4.84
CA LYS A 123 -1.43 17.53 4.57
C LYS A 123 -1.71 17.99 3.14
N LYS A 124 -1.06 19.07 2.70
CA LYS A 124 -1.21 19.56 1.33
C LYS A 124 -0.85 18.49 0.31
N ASP A 125 0.24 17.75 0.53
CA ASP A 125 0.67 16.71 -0.39
C ASP A 125 -0.27 15.51 -0.39
N ILE A 126 -0.82 15.11 0.75
CA ILE A 126 -1.89 14.11 0.83
C ILE A 126 -3.10 14.55 -0.02
N GLU A 127 -3.54 15.80 0.10
CA GLU A 127 -4.68 16.29 -0.68
C GLU A 127 -4.37 16.32 -2.18
N VAL A 128 -3.18 16.77 -2.58
CA VAL A 128 -2.74 16.72 -3.99
C VAL A 128 -2.77 15.30 -4.55
N LEU A 129 -2.29 14.30 -3.79
CA LEU A 129 -2.30 12.91 -4.23
C LEU A 129 -3.72 12.31 -4.28
N LYS A 130 -4.60 12.70 -3.35
CA LYS A 130 -6.01 12.31 -3.39
C LYS A 130 -6.70 12.86 -4.63
N THR A 131 -6.59 14.16 -4.90
CA THR A 131 -7.19 14.77 -6.10
C THR A 131 -6.72 14.07 -7.37
N LYS A 132 -5.41 13.83 -7.51
CA LYS A 132 -4.86 13.06 -8.65
C LYS A 132 -5.45 11.67 -8.77
N LYS A 133 -5.73 10.99 -7.66
CA LYS A 133 -6.36 9.66 -7.67
C LYS A 133 -7.82 9.75 -8.10
N GLU A 134 -8.56 10.74 -7.60
CA GLU A 134 -9.98 10.93 -7.91
C GLU A 134 -10.21 11.27 -9.39
N GLU A 135 -9.30 12.03 -10.00
CA GLU A 135 -9.31 12.33 -11.42
C GLU A 135 -8.98 11.11 -12.29
N ALA A 136 -8.13 10.21 -11.80
CA ALA A 136 -7.60 9.09 -12.58
C ALA A 136 -8.38 7.77 -12.44
N GLN A 137 -9.22 7.63 -11.40
CA GLN A 137 -9.88 6.37 -11.07
C GLN A 137 -11.33 6.58 -10.60
N PRO A 138 -12.25 5.65 -10.87
CA PRO A 138 -13.61 5.71 -10.35
C PRO A 138 -13.62 5.78 -8.83
N THR A 139 -14.25 6.82 -8.30
CA THR A 139 -14.47 6.98 -6.87
C THR A 139 -15.89 6.57 -6.53
N LYS A 140 -16.13 6.17 -5.27
CA LYS A 140 -17.47 5.79 -4.75
C LYS A 140 -18.14 4.58 -5.41
N VAL A 141 -17.42 3.82 -6.24
CA VAL A 141 -17.86 2.53 -6.78
C VAL A 141 -17.07 1.40 -6.13
N LYS A 142 -17.71 0.25 -5.86
CA LYS A 142 -17.02 -0.93 -5.34
C LYS A 142 -16.15 -1.52 -6.44
N THR A 143 -14.83 -1.51 -6.22
CA THR A 143 -13.85 -2.09 -7.13
C THR A 143 -12.77 -2.83 -6.33
N GLY A 144 -12.18 -3.87 -6.93
CA GLY A 144 -10.99 -4.53 -6.41
C GLY A 144 -9.69 -3.72 -6.64
N GLY A 145 -9.78 -2.55 -7.28
CA GLY A 145 -8.64 -1.79 -7.78
C GLY A 145 -8.26 -2.23 -9.19
N SER A 146 -7.01 -1.98 -9.58
CA SER A 146 -6.50 -2.44 -10.89
C SER A 146 -6.48 -3.97 -10.95
N THR A 147 -7.31 -4.56 -11.81
CA THR A 147 -7.45 -6.02 -11.98
C THR A 147 -6.17 -6.67 -12.50
N PHE A 148 -5.42 -5.96 -13.35
CA PHE A 148 -4.22 -6.49 -14.01
C PHE A 148 -2.97 -5.66 -13.65
N LYS A 149 -1.82 -6.34 -13.58
CA LYS A 149 -0.50 -5.68 -13.48
C LYS A 149 -0.13 -5.04 -14.82
N ASN A 150 0.65 -3.95 -14.77
CA ASN A 150 1.22 -3.40 -16.01
C ASN A 150 2.26 -4.37 -16.59
N PRO A 151 2.27 -4.58 -17.93
CA PRO A 151 3.24 -5.45 -18.61
C PRO A 151 4.58 -4.72 -18.82
N ILE A 152 5.23 -4.33 -17.71
CA ILE A 152 6.41 -3.44 -17.70
C ILE A 152 7.63 -3.94 -18.49
N LYS A 153 7.67 -5.24 -18.83
CA LYS A 153 8.75 -5.84 -19.64
C LYS A 153 8.42 -5.91 -21.14
N GLN A 154 7.18 -5.64 -21.53
CA GLN A 154 6.69 -5.84 -22.91
C GLN A 154 6.34 -4.52 -23.59
N THR A 155 5.85 -3.52 -22.84
CA THR A 155 5.46 -2.22 -23.41
C THR A 155 5.46 -1.11 -22.36
N ASN A 156 5.58 0.13 -22.84
CA ASN A 156 5.40 1.33 -22.01
C ASN A 156 3.92 1.67 -21.79
N LYS A 157 3.01 1.10 -22.59
CA LYS A 157 1.56 1.28 -22.40
C LYS A 157 1.13 0.67 -21.07
N LYS A 158 0.28 1.39 -20.34
CA LYS A 158 -0.40 0.88 -19.16
C LYS A 158 -1.46 -0.12 -19.56
N VAL A 159 -1.76 -1.05 -18.67
CA VAL A 159 -2.72 -2.12 -18.97
C VAL A 159 -4.13 -1.56 -19.24
N TRP A 160 -4.51 -0.46 -18.60
CA TRP A 160 -5.80 0.19 -18.85
C TRP A 160 -5.89 0.76 -20.27
N GLU A 161 -4.79 1.26 -20.84
CA GLU A 161 -4.75 1.73 -22.23
C GLU A 161 -4.96 0.55 -23.17
N LEU A 162 -4.25 -0.55 -22.94
CA LEU A 162 -4.40 -1.77 -23.74
C LEU A 162 -5.84 -2.28 -23.70
N ILE A 163 -6.46 -2.34 -22.52
CA ILE A 163 -7.86 -2.75 -22.36
C ILE A 163 -8.78 -1.81 -23.16
N LYS A 164 -8.64 -0.49 -23.02
CA LYS A 164 -9.48 0.47 -23.77
C LYS A 164 -9.36 0.33 -25.29
N PHE A 165 -8.21 -0.10 -25.81
CA PHE A 165 -8.04 -0.38 -27.24
C PHE A 165 -8.54 -1.76 -27.68
N SER A 166 -8.65 -2.72 -26.75
CA SER A 166 -8.98 -4.11 -27.08
C SER A 166 -10.45 -4.48 -26.97
N ILE A 167 -11.27 -3.68 -26.27
CA ILE A 167 -12.69 -3.97 -26.06
C ILE A 167 -13.58 -2.73 -26.28
N PRO A 168 -14.86 -2.91 -26.63
CA PRO A 168 -15.83 -1.81 -26.66
C PRO A 168 -15.97 -1.14 -25.28
N LYS A 169 -16.32 0.16 -25.28
CA LYS A 169 -16.75 0.86 -24.05
C LYS A 169 -17.98 0.16 -23.45
N ASN A 170 -18.15 0.26 -22.14
CA ASN A 170 -19.26 -0.35 -21.39
C ASN A 170 -19.35 -1.89 -21.50
N THR A 171 -18.24 -2.58 -21.79
CA THR A 171 -18.24 -4.06 -21.77
C THR A 171 -18.60 -4.56 -20.36
N SER A 172 -19.66 -5.37 -20.28
CA SER A 172 -20.17 -5.94 -19.03
C SER A 172 -20.43 -7.45 -19.15
N PHE A 173 -20.41 -8.12 -18.01
CA PHE A 173 -20.83 -9.51 -17.86
C PHE A 173 -21.57 -9.68 -16.53
N GLY A 174 -22.89 -9.91 -16.60
CA GLY A 174 -23.75 -9.77 -15.43
C GLY A 174 -23.66 -8.36 -14.84
N ASP A 175 -23.52 -8.26 -13.51
CA ASP A 175 -23.42 -6.98 -12.79
C ASP A 175 -21.99 -6.39 -12.79
N ALA A 176 -21.02 -7.07 -13.40
CA ALA A 176 -19.65 -6.58 -13.49
C ALA A 176 -19.44 -5.81 -14.80
N ILE A 177 -18.83 -4.62 -14.71
CA ILE A 177 -18.55 -3.75 -15.85
C ILE A 177 -17.10 -3.27 -15.82
N VAL A 178 -16.47 -3.14 -16.99
CA VAL A 178 -15.18 -2.46 -17.11
C VAL A 178 -15.42 -0.96 -16.95
N SER A 179 -14.73 -0.34 -15.99
CA SER A 179 -14.86 1.10 -15.73
C SER A 179 -14.44 1.95 -16.94
N ASP A 180 -15.10 3.10 -17.08
CA ASP A 180 -14.92 4.03 -18.21
C ASP A 180 -13.54 4.67 -18.38
#